data_AF-Q16Z15-F1
#
_entry.id   AF-Q16Z15-F1
#
_cell.length_a   1.000
_cell.length_b   1.000
_cell.length_c   1.000
_cell.angle_alpha   90.00
_cell.angle_beta   90.00
_cell.angle_gamma   90.00
#
_symmetry.space_group_name_H-M   'P 1'
#
loop_
_entity.id
_entity.type
_entity.pdbx_description
1 polymer ?
#
loop_
_entity_poly.entity_id
_entity_poly.type
_entity_poly.pdbx_seq_one_letter_code
_entity_poly.pdbx_strand_id
1 'polypeptide(L)'
;MDQNVPLRVFLLTFLLGCATGSPVELISLVPEFVNFLGWQGSTWNFTNSSTAEWDIACVNELELFVNALHKDEFWAVNLYDSWGKVPTGVFFGNIYEFGNFDQCRRVHYSHYYGTIAGQHCTMMVDVRGLELPVPPIWYSICIPDSCQPRMVSELVNAFLQDYGMRVVNDLDTFCYKNEEQSFSALTITAIVLFSCYGAFLVIVTLLHLVLIYTEKAIPSFIDRFSAYSNLMKITATVPQNKSKAESMDCVNGIRALSMIWIIVNHVHDASLGHPTTNVAMRTEYTQSYYGVLFHRLGGKAVDIFLMLSGMLDEHWVDEMRCQSRCLQMVGKILIDDIELN
;
A
#
# COMPACT_ATOMS: atom_id res chain seq x y z
N MET A 1 12.25 20.10 -17.66
CA MET A 1 11.32 19.53 -18.66
C MET A 1 11.30 20.48 -19.84
N ASP A 2 11.87 20.08 -20.96
CA ASP A 2 11.86 20.87 -22.19
C ASP A 2 10.43 20.92 -22.75
N GLN A 3 9.79 22.08 -22.72
CA GLN A 3 8.41 22.28 -23.21
C GLN A 3 8.27 22.14 -24.74
N ASN A 4 9.37 21.90 -25.46
CA ASN A 4 9.42 21.87 -26.92
C ASN A 4 9.43 20.46 -27.54
N VAL A 5 9.51 19.40 -26.72
CA VAL A 5 9.44 18.01 -27.20
C VAL A 5 8.07 17.66 -27.83
N PRO A 6 6.91 18.01 -27.23
CA PRO A 6 5.62 17.62 -27.80
C PRO A 6 5.36 18.27 -29.18
N LEU A 7 5.84 19.50 -29.40
CA LEU A 7 5.62 20.22 -30.67
C LEU A 7 6.46 19.64 -31.83
N ARG A 8 7.68 19.16 -31.54
CA ARG A 8 8.55 18.54 -32.56
C ARG A 8 8.06 17.16 -32.98
N VAL A 9 7.53 16.37 -32.04
CA VAL A 9 6.94 15.05 -32.34
C VAL A 9 5.67 15.21 -33.18
N PHE A 10 4.85 16.24 -32.90
CA PHE A 10 3.62 16.53 -33.65
C PHE A 10 3.88 17.02 -35.10
N LEU A 11 4.96 17.79 -35.32
CA LEU A 11 5.34 18.28 -36.64
C LEU A 11 5.98 17.19 -37.53
N LEU A 12 6.72 16.26 -36.94
CA LEU A 12 7.33 15.14 -37.68
C LEU A 12 6.29 14.09 -38.11
N THR A 13 5.25 13.86 -37.29
CA THR A 13 4.15 12.93 -37.61
C THR A 13 3.25 13.46 -38.75
N PHE A 14 3.07 14.77 -38.87
CA PHE A 14 2.22 15.36 -39.92
C PHE A 14 2.89 15.40 -41.31
N LEU A 15 4.23 15.42 -41.38
CA LEU A 15 4.98 15.58 -42.63
C LEU A 15 5.43 14.26 -43.27
N LEU A 16 5.53 13.16 -42.51
CA LEU A 16 6.11 11.90 -43.00
C LEU A 16 5.09 10.80 -43.34
N GLY A 17 3.79 10.96 -43.02
CA GLY A 17 2.75 10.00 -43.42
C GLY A 17 2.91 8.57 -42.90
N CYS A 18 3.92 8.29 -42.08
CA CYS A 18 4.05 7.06 -41.30
C CYS A 18 3.56 7.38 -39.88
N ALA A 19 2.34 6.97 -39.57
CA ALA A 19 1.94 6.76 -38.20
C ALA A 19 2.62 5.47 -37.72
N THR A 20 3.75 5.58 -37.03
CA THR A 20 4.24 4.53 -36.13
C THR A 20 3.91 5.00 -34.72
N GLY A 21 2.90 4.39 -34.11
CA GLY A 21 2.46 4.66 -32.74
C GLY A 21 1.45 5.80 -32.63
N SER A 22 0.24 5.59 -33.14
CA SER A 22 -0.88 6.48 -32.81
C SER A 22 -1.44 6.13 -31.42
N PRO A 23 -1.74 7.10 -30.52
CA PRO A 23 -2.47 6.84 -29.27
C PRO A 23 -3.83 6.12 -29.48
N VAL A 24 -4.35 6.14 -30.71
CA VAL A 24 -5.56 5.43 -31.13
C VAL A 24 -5.38 3.91 -31.10
N GLU A 25 -4.16 3.40 -31.30
CA GLU A 25 -3.86 1.96 -31.23
C GLU A 25 -4.18 1.41 -29.84
N LEU A 26 -3.88 2.16 -28.77
CA LEU A 26 -4.18 1.75 -27.39
C LEU A 26 -5.69 1.54 -27.15
N ILE A 27 -6.53 2.27 -27.88
CA ILE A 27 -8.00 2.18 -27.77
C ILE A 27 -8.53 0.95 -28.50
N SER A 28 -7.94 0.55 -29.63
CA SER A 28 -8.38 -0.62 -30.40
C SER A 28 -7.89 -1.95 -29.83
N LEU A 29 -6.82 -1.94 -29.03
CA LEU A 29 -6.26 -3.14 -28.41
C LEU A 29 -7.25 -3.93 -27.55
N VAL A 30 -8.13 -3.27 -26.79
CA VAL A 30 -9.08 -3.97 -25.91
C VAL A 30 -10.10 -4.77 -26.74
N PRO A 31 -10.81 -4.17 -27.72
CA PRO A 31 -11.63 -4.92 -28.67
C PRO A 31 -10.88 -6.00 -29.46
N GLU A 32 -9.66 -5.71 -29.93
CA GLU A 32 -8.84 -6.68 -30.67
C GLU A 32 -8.47 -7.89 -29.81
N PHE A 33 -8.14 -7.66 -28.54
CA PHE A 33 -7.85 -8.72 -27.59
C PHE A 33 -9.07 -9.59 -27.32
N VAL A 34 -10.27 -9.00 -27.17
CA VAL A 34 -11.52 -9.77 -27.03
C VAL A 34 -11.74 -10.71 -28.23
N ASN A 35 -11.52 -10.22 -29.44
CA ASN A 35 -11.63 -11.05 -30.65
C ASN A 35 -10.57 -12.15 -30.68
N PHE A 36 -9.34 -11.83 -30.26
CA PHE A 36 -8.26 -12.81 -30.13
C PHE A 36 -8.62 -13.94 -29.17
N LEU A 37 -9.23 -13.63 -28.01
CA LEU A 37 -9.69 -14.65 -27.04
C LEU A 37 -10.69 -15.64 -27.66
N GLY A 38 -11.63 -15.14 -28.46
CA GLY A 38 -12.65 -15.98 -29.10
C GLY A 38 -12.09 -16.93 -30.15
N TRP A 39 -10.95 -16.60 -30.75
CA TRP A 39 -10.31 -17.43 -31.77
C TRP A 39 -9.46 -18.57 -31.18
N GLN A 40 -8.97 -18.44 -29.93
CA GLN A 40 -8.09 -19.43 -29.32
C GLN A 40 -8.76 -20.78 -28.99
N GLY A 41 -10.09 -20.86 -29.08
CA GLY A 41 -10.90 -22.09 -28.91
C GLY A 41 -10.35 -23.33 -29.63
N SER A 42 -9.76 -23.14 -30.81
CA SER A 42 -9.33 -24.24 -31.69
C SER A 42 -7.83 -24.26 -32.01
N THR A 43 -7.09 -23.21 -31.65
CA THR A 43 -5.71 -22.99 -32.09
C THR A 43 -4.68 -22.99 -30.96
N TRP A 44 -5.13 -22.96 -29.70
CA TRP A 44 -4.23 -22.92 -28.56
C TRP A 44 -3.46 -24.24 -28.40
N ASN A 45 -2.15 -24.13 -28.16
CA ASN A 45 -1.28 -25.29 -28.05
C ASN A 45 -1.15 -25.73 -26.58
N PHE A 46 -1.74 -26.87 -26.23
CA PHE A 46 -1.73 -27.41 -24.88
C PHE A 46 -0.38 -28.10 -24.58
N THR A 47 0.52 -27.39 -23.91
CA THR A 47 1.91 -27.83 -23.68
C THR A 47 2.06 -28.88 -22.56
N ASN A 48 1.11 -28.98 -21.61
CA ASN A 48 1.21 -29.87 -20.45
C ASN A 48 -0.06 -30.70 -20.21
N SER A 49 0.07 -32.03 -20.17
CA SER A 49 -1.05 -32.97 -19.95
C SER A 49 -1.72 -32.83 -18.57
N SER A 50 -0.98 -32.47 -17.51
CA SER A 50 -1.54 -32.35 -16.14
C SER A 50 -2.37 -31.09 -15.91
N THR A 51 -2.16 -30.03 -16.70
CA THR A 51 -2.96 -28.79 -16.63
C THR A 51 -3.93 -28.67 -17.80
N ALA A 52 -3.79 -29.52 -18.82
CA ALA A 52 -4.61 -29.51 -20.03
C ALA A 52 -6.11 -29.52 -19.74
N GLU A 53 -6.58 -30.22 -18.72
CA GLU A 53 -8.01 -30.26 -18.36
C GLU A 53 -8.55 -28.86 -17.98
N TRP A 54 -7.84 -28.14 -17.12
CA TRP A 54 -8.19 -26.77 -16.72
C TRP A 54 -7.99 -25.77 -17.87
N ASP A 55 -6.92 -25.96 -18.63
CA ASP A 55 -6.59 -25.14 -19.80
C ASP A 55 -7.69 -25.27 -20.88
N ILE A 56 -8.25 -26.47 -21.09
CA ILE A 56 -9.38 -26.71 -22.01
C ILE A 56 -10.66 -26.04 -21.49
N ALA A 57 -10.96 -26.17 -20.19
CA ALA A 57 -12.14 -25.53 -19.59
C ALA A 57 -12.10 -24.01 -19.76
N CYS A 58 -10.94 -23.39 -19.45
CA CYS A 58 -10.70 -21.96 -19.62
C CYS A 58 -10.95 -21.50 -21.07
N VAL A 59 -10.36 -22.19 -22.05
CA VAL A 59 -10.48 -21.83 -23.47
C VAL A 59 -11.93 -21.94 -23.96
N ASN A 60 -12.65 -22.99 -23.56
CA ASN A 60 -14.07 -23.17 -23.91
C ASN A 60 -14.96 -22.07 -23.29
N GLU A 61 -14.71 -21.71 -22.03
CA GLU A 61 -15.45 -20.65 -21.34
C GLU A 61 -15.15 -19.27 -21.93
N LEU A 62 -13.91 -19.02 -22.36
CA LEU A 62 -13.53 -17.80 -23.08
C LEU A 62 -14.24 -17.71 -24.45
N GLU A 63 -14.32 -18.79 -25.21
CA GLU A 63 -15.08 -18.84 -26.46
C GLU A 63 -16.57 -18.57 -26.21
N LEU A 64 -17.15 -19.18 -25.17
CA LEU A 64 -18.53 -18.96 -24.77
C LEU A 64 -18.77 -17.50 -24.36
N PHE A 65 -17.83 -16.91 -23.61
CA PHE A 65 -17.85 -15.49 -23.24
C PHE A 65 -17.86 -14.57 -24.46
N VAL A 66 -16.94 -14.76 -25.41
CA VAL A 66 -16.85 -13.89 -26.61
C VAL A 66 -18.11 -14.03 -27.48
N ASN A 67 -18.62 -15.26 -27.65
CA ASN A 67 -19.85 -15.51 -28.38
C ASN A 67 -21.08 -14.87 -27.71
N ALA A 68 -21.16 -14.91 -26.38
CA ALA A 68 -22.22 -14.28 -25.61
C ALA A 68 -22.11 -12.75 -25.62
N LEU A 69 -20.90 -12.20 -25.62
CA LEU A 69 -20.64 -10.78 -25.75
C LEU A 69 -21.11 -10.25 -27.12
N HIS A 70 -20.85 -10.98 -28.21
CA HIS A 70 -21.38 -10.64 -29.54
C HIS A 70 -22.91 -10.69 -29.64
N LYS A 71 -23.57 -11.41 -28.73
CA LYS A 71 -25.04 -11.49 -28.61
C LYS A 71 -25.62 -10.49 -27.62
N ASP A 72 -24.79 -9.62 -27.06
CA ASP A 72 -25.16 -8.67 -26.00
C ASP A 72 -25.81 -9.34 -24.78
N GLU A 73 -25.39 -10.58 -24.46
CA GLU A 73 -25.88 -11.26 -23.26
C GLU A 73 -25.37 -10.55 -22.00
N PHE A 74 -26.29 -10.24 -21.08
CA PHE A 74 -26.02 -9.38 -19.94
C PHE A 74 -24.82 -9.84 -19.08
N TRP A 75 -24.68 -11.15 -18.86
CA TRP A 75 -23.59 -11.68 -18.03
C TRP A 75 -22.21 -11.46 -18.67
N ALA A 76 -22.11 -11.55 -20.00
CA ALA A 76 -20.88 -11.34 -20.75
C ALA A 76 -20.57 -9.85 -20.84
N VAL A 77 -21.57 -9.01 -21.08
CA VAL A 77 -21.42 -7.54 -21.02
C VAL A 77 -20.97 -7.11 -19.62
N ASN A 78 -21.55 -7.66 -18.56
CA ASN A 78 -21.16 -7.38 -17.18
C ASN A 78 -19.71 -7.82 -16.87
N LEU A 79 -19.27 -8.97 -17.40
CA LEU A 79 -17.87 -9.40 -17.31
C LEU A 79 -16.95 -8.41 -18.05
N TYR A 80 -17.26 -8.05 -19.29
CA TYR A 80 -16.44 -7.13 -20.10
C TYR A 80 -16.43 -5.69 -19.56
N ASP A 81 -17.54 -5.23 -19.00
CA ASP A 81 -17.66 -3.92 -18.36
C ASP A 81 -16.70 -3.80 -17.16
N SER A 82 -16.48 -4.89 -16.43
CA SER A 82 -15.56 -4.92 -15.28
C SER A 82 -14.07 -4.83 -15.63
N TRP A 83 -13.71 -4.92 -16.92
CA TRP A 83 -12.31 -4.80 -17.36
C TRP A 83 -11.80 -3.37 -17.26
N GLY A 84 -10.49 -3.23 -17.07
CA GLY A 84 -9.82 -1.96 -17.30
C GLY A 84 -10.10 -1.46 -18.73
N LYS A 85 -10.20 -0.13 -18.88
CA LYS A 85 -10.29 0.51 -20.21
C LYS A 85 -8.94 1.14 -20.56
N VAL A 86 -8.94 2.21 -21.34
CA VAL A 86 -7.73 3.02 -21.53
C VAL A 86 -7.63 4.01 -20.37
N PRO A 87 -6.52 4.01 -19.59
CA PRO A 87 -6.37 4.95 -18.49
C PRO A 87 -6.48 6.39 -19.00
N THR A 88 -7.29 7.21 -18.33
CA THR A 88 -7.36 8.64 -18.68
C THR A 88 -6.14 9.36 -18.15
N GLY A 89 -5.47 10.18 -18.97
CA GLY A 89 -4.35 11.00 -18.51
C GLY A 89 -3.03 10.26 -18.38
N VAL A 90 -2.76 9.26 -19.22
CA VAL A 90 -1.46 8.55 -19.29
C VAL A 90 -0.28 9.53 -19.39
N PHE A 91 -0.38 10.53 -20.26
CA PHE A 91 0.65 11.58 -20.40
C PHE A 91 0.74 12.54 -19.21
N PHE A 92 -0.25 12.52 -18.32
CA PHE A 92 -0.22 13.23 -17.04
C PHE A 92 0.16 12.31 -15.87
N GLY A 93 0.61 11.08 -16.15
CA GLY A 93 1.15 10.14 -15.17
C GLY A 93 0.12 9.22 -14.54
N ASN A 94 -1.10 9.09 -15.10
CA ASN A 94 -2.01 8.03 -14.69
C ASN A 94 -1.61 6.71 -15.37
N ILE A 95 -1.15 5.75 -14.57
CA ILE A 95 -0.65 4.45 -15.06
C ILE A 95 -1.45 3.29 -14.48
N TYR A 96 -2.61 3.56 -13.88
CA TYR A 96 -3.43 2.57 -13.18
C TYR A 96 -4.82 2.52 -13.81
N GLU A 97 -5.23 1.32 -14.23
CA GLU A 97 -6.54 1.05 -14.80
C GLU A 97 -6.95 -0.39 -14.48
N PHE A 98 -7.55 -0.56 -13.30
CA PHE A 98 -7.91 -1.88 -12.77
C PHE A 98 -9.32 -2.34 -13.15
N GLY A 99 -10.10 -1.50 -13.84
CA GLY A 99 -11.53 -1.76 -14.01
C GLY A 99 -12.26 -1.91 -12.66
N ASN A 100 -13.36 -2.63 -12.66
CA ASN A 100 -14.19 -2.83 -11.47
C ASN A 100 -13.91 -4.19 -10.81
N PHE A 101 -13.02 -4.18 -9.83
CA PHE A 101 -12.56 -5.35 -9.08
C PHE A 101 -13.73 -6.16 -8.46
N ASP A 102 -14.62 -5.48 -7.74
CA ASP A 102 -15.73 -6.15 -7.04
C ASP A 102 -16.80 -6.65 -8.02
N GLN A 103 -17.05 -5.92 -9.10
CA GLN A 103 -17.97 -6.36 -10.15
C GLN A 103 -17.45 -7.64 -10.79
N CYS A 104 -16.18 -7.70 -11.19
CA CYS A 104 -15.57 -8.88 -11.79
C CYS A 104 -15.74 -10.12 -10.91
N ARG A 105 -15.34 -10.04 -9.63
CA ARG A 105 -15.40 -11.17 -8.71
C ARG A 105 -16.83 -11.63 -8.41
N ARG A 106 -17.82 -10.74 -8.53
CA ARG A 106 -19.23 -11.09 -8.30
C ARG A 106 -19.94 -11.62 -9.54
N VAL A 107 -19.29 -11.65 -10.70
CA VAL A 107 -19.87 -12.28 -11.89
C VAL A 107 -20.03 -13.77 -11.63
N HIS A 108 -21.26 -14.25 -11.83
CA HIS A 108 -21.62 -15.65 -11.71
C HIS A 108 -22.71 -15.95 -12.73
N TYR A 109 -22.43 -16.83 -13.68
CA TYR A 109 -23.34 -17.25 -14.74
C TYR A 109 -23.47 -18.76 -14.76
N SER A 110 -24.68 -19.26 -14.54
CA SER A 110 -24.97 -20.69 -14.58
C SER A 110 -25.53 -21.09 -15.94
N HIS A 111 -24.95 -22.12 -16.55
CA HIS A 111 -25.42 -22.71 -17.80
C HIS A 111 -25.55 -24.24 -17.65
N TYR A 112 -25.97 -24.93 -18.73
CA TYR A 112 -26.31 -26.36 -18.67
C TYR A 112 -25.16 -27.28 -18.22
N TYR A 113 -23.90 -26.92 -18.52
CA TYR A 113 -22.73 -27.77 -18.27
C TYR A 113 -21.89 -27.32 -17.07
N GLY A 114 -22.23 -26.21 -16.43
CA GLY A 114 -21.39 -25.64 -15.39
C GLY A 114 -21.78 -24.23 -14.99
N THR A 115 -20.91 -23.60 -14.24
CA THR A 115 -21.04 -22.21 -13.81
C THR A 115 -19.73 -21.50 -14.09
N ILE A 116 -19.82 -20.32 -14.69
CA ILE A 116 -18.71 -19.42 -14.96
C ILE A 116 -18.71 -18.36 -13.86
N ALA A 117 -17.64 -18.28 -13.08
CA ALA A 117 -17.42 -17.16 -12.17
C ALA A 117 -16.28 -16.27 -12.67
N GLY A 118 -16.24 -15.02 -12.19
CA GLY A 118 -15.19 -14.08 -12.57
C GLY A 118 -13.93 -14.14 -11.69
N GLN A 119 -12.78 -14.03 -12.34
CA GLN A 119 -11.46 -13.88 -11.73
C GLN A 119 -10.82 -12.59 -12.24
N HIS A 120 -10.46 -11.70 -11.30
CA HIS A 120 -9.83 -10.42 -11.60
C HIS A 120 -8.31 -10.60 -11.64
N CYS A 121 -7.67 -10.34 -12.77
CA CYS A 121 -6.23 -10.48 -12.95
C CYS A 121 -5.57 -9.13 -13.23
N THR A 122 -4.65 -8.73 -12.36
CA THR A 122 -3.89 -7.48 -12.45
C THR A 122 -2.53 -7.72 -13.09
N MET A 123 -2.22 -6.98 -14.16
CA MET A 123 -0.99 -7.09 -14.93
C MET A 123 -0.30 -5.74 -15.09
N MET A 124 1.03 -5.77 -15.11
CA MET A 124 1.88 -4.64 -15.43
C MET A 124 2.35 -4.83 -16.87
N VAL A 125 1.83 -4.02 -17.78
CA VAL A 125 2.10 -4.09 -19.22
C VAL A 125 3.20 -3.11 -19.59
N ASP A 126 4.30 -3.62 -20.12
CA ASP A 126 5.37 -2.82 -20.70
C ASP A 126 4.94 -2.38 -22.11
N VAL A 127 4.65 -1.09 -22.26
CA VAL A 127 4.15 -0.49 -23.51
C VAL A 127 5.25 0.16 -24.35
N ARG A 128 6.53 -0.19 -24.09
CA ARG A 128 7.69 0.33 -24.85
C ARG A 128 7.62 0.05 -26.35
N GLY A 129 6.88 -0.98 -26.78
CA GLY A 129 6.62 -1.27 -28.19
C GLY A 129 5.88 -0.15 -28.94
N LEU A 130 5.17 0.73 -28.23
CA LEU A 130 4.49 1.89 -28.81
C LEU A 130 5.40 3.12 -28.97
N GLU A 131 6.68 3.01 -28.62
CA GLU A 131 7.67 4.12 -28.64
C GLU A 131 7.27 5.36 -27.81
N LEU A 132 6.32 5.20 -26.89
CA LEU A 132 5.85 6.27 -26.01
C LEU A 132 6.74 6.39 -24.76
N PRO A 133 7.04 7.62 -24.27
CA PRO A 133 7.87 7.84 -23.08
C PRO A 133 7.05 7.64 -21.79
N VAL A 134 6.38 6.50 -21.67
CA VAL A 134 5.49 6.19 -20.55
C VAL A 134 6.02 4.95 -19.81
N PRO A 135 5.95 4.91 -18.46
CA PRO A 135 6.32 3.72 -17.70
C PRO A 135 5.29 2.60 -17.94
N PRO A 136 5.59 1.36 -17.51
CA PRO A 136 4.63 0.26 -17.64
C PRO A 136 3.30 0.58 -16.94
N ILE A 137 2.21 0.18 -17.59
CA ILE A 137 0.85 0.48 -17.16
C ILE A 137 0.30 -0.71 -16.37
N TRP A 138 -0.27 -0.43 -15.21
CA TRP A 138 -1.06 -1.39 -14.45
C TRP A 138 -2.45 -1.47 -15.07
N TYR A 139 -2.75 -2.62 -15.66
CA TYR A 139 -4.02 -2.91 -16.31
C TYR A 139 -4.65 -4.14 -15.66
N SER A 140 -5.96 -4.32 -15.77
CA SER A 140 -6.60 -5.55 -15.30
C SER A 140 -7.72 -6.02 -16.20
N ILE A 141 -7.88 -7.33 -16.24
CA ILE A 141 -8.94 -8.00 -16.99
C ILE A 141 -9.72 -8.93 -16.08
N CYS A 142 -10.98 -9.17 -16.46
CA CYS A 142 -11.83 -10.15 -15.81
C CYS A 142 -11.99 -11.37 -16.72
N ILE A 143 -11.50 -12.52 -16.27
CA ILE A 143 -11.51 -13.78 -17.02
C ILE A 143 -12.29 -14.82 -16.21
N PRO A 144 -12.83 -15.89 -16.83
CA PRO A 144 -13.41 -17.00 -16.09
C PRO A 144 -12.48 -17.59 -15.01
N ASP A 145 -13.03 -18.02 -13.89
CA ASP A 145 -12.30 -18.57 -12.75
C ASP A 145 -11.70 -19.96 -12.99
N SER A 146 -12.12 -20.63 -14.06
CA SER A 146 -11.48 -21.85 -14.59
C SER A 146 -10.06 -21.57 -15.12
N CYS A 147 -9.75 -20.33 -15.50
CA CYS A 147 -8.46 -19.95 -16.06
C CYS A 147 -7.37 -19.80 -15.01
N GLN A 148 -6.32 -20.62 -15.13
CA GLN A 148 -5.14 -20.50 -14.28
C GLN A 148 -4.35 -19.22 -14.59
N PRO A 149 -3.75 -18.54 -13.60
CA PRO A 149 -3.01 -17.28 -13.83
C PRO A 149 -1.87 -17.41 -14.85
N ARG A 150 -1.18 -18.56 -14.88
CA ARG A 150 -0.19 -18.90 -15.91
C ARG A 150 -0.77 -18.83 -17.33
N MET A 151 -1.93 -19.43 -17.55
CA MET A 151 -2.60 -19.43 -18.86
C MET A 151 -2.98 -18.01 -19.28
N VAL A 152 -3.49 -17.21 -18.35
CA VAL A 152 -3.80 -15.80 -18.60
C VAL A 152 -2.54 -15.04 -19.04
N SER A 153 -1.41 -15.27 -18.39
CA SER A 153 -0.13 -14.65 -18.76
C SER A 153 0.32 -15.03 -20.17
N GLU A 154 0.24 -16.33 -20.52
CA GLU A 154 0.62 -16.82 -21.85
C GLU A 154 -0.28 -16.23 -22.94
N LEU A 155 -1.59 -16.20 -22.70
CA LEU A 155 -2.60 -15.68 -23.62
C LEU A 155 -2.44 -14.19 -23.89
N VAL A 156 -2.27 -13.41 -22.83
CA VAL A 156 -2.04 -11.96 -22.93
C VAL A 156 -0.70 -11.69 -23.61
N ASN A 157 0.37 -12.40 -23.24
CA ASN A 157 1.68 -12.20 -23.85
C ASN A 157 1.71 -12.62 -25.33
N ALA A 158 0.94 -13.65 -25.73
CA ALA A 158 0.83 -14.04 -27.13
C ALA A 158 0.21 -12.93 -27.97
N PHE A 159 -0.83 -12.24 -27.45
CA PHE A 159 -1.43 -11.09 -28.12
C PHE A 159 -0.51 -9.86 -28.14
N LEU A 160 0.09 -9.53 -26.99
CA LEU A 160 0.90 -8.32 -26.83
C LEU A 160 2.23 -8.36 -27.60
N GLN A 161 2.75 -9.55 -27.89
CA GLN A 161 4.01 -9.73 -28.63
C GLN A 161 3.98 -9.06 -30.00
N ASP A 162 2.85 -9.10 -30.70
CA ASP A 162 2.68 -8.50 -32.04
C ASP A 162 2.84 -6.97 -32.01
N TYR A 163 2.63 -6.36 -30.85
CA TYR A 163 2.77 -4.91 -30.63
C TYR A 163 4.07 -4.53 -29.90
N GLY A 164 5.00 -5.49 -29.72
CA GLY A 164 6.23 -5.26 -28.97
C GLY A 164 6.00 -4.97 -27.49
N MET A 165 4.86 -5.40 -26.94
CA MET A 165 4.49 -5.23 -25.54
C MET A 165 4.57 -6.57 -24.80
N ARG A 166 4.64 -6.52 -23.47
CA ARG A 166 4.65 -7.74 -22.63
C ARG A 166 4.21 -7.47 -21.21
N VAL A 167 3.71 -8.51 -20.56
CA VAL A 167 3.45 -8.53 -19.12
C VAL A 167 4.78 -8.73 -18.38
N VAL A 168 5.04 -7.93 -17.34
CA VAL A 168 6.30 -7.98 -16.58
C VAL A 168 6.17 -8.52 -15.15
N ASN A 169 4.96 -8.55 -14.59
CA ASN A 169 4.70 -9.13 -13.27
C ASN A 169 4.30 -10.61 -13.37
N ASP A 170 4.47 -11.33 -12.26
CA ASP A 170 3.96 -12.69 -12.10
C ASP A 170 2.46 -12.63 -11.79
N LEU A 171 1.62 -13.30 -12.59
CA LEU A 171 0.17 -13.27 -12.42
C LEU A 171 -0.33 -14.23 -11.33
N ASP A 172 0.48 -15.20 -10.89
CA ASP A 172 0.08 -16.16 -9.85
C ASP A 172 -0.29 -15.48 -8.52
N THR A 173 0.24 -14.28 -8.26
CA THR A 173 -0.04 -13.48 -7.04
C THR A 173 -1.03 -12.34 -7.25
N PHE A 174 -1.44 -12.07 -8.49
CA PHE A 174 -2.23 -10.90 -8.86
C PHE A 174 -3.57 -11.24 -9.52
N CYS A 175 -3.97 -12.52 -9.47
CA CYS A 175 -5.29 -12.98 -9.87
C CYS A 175 -6.14 -13.32 -8.64
N TYR A 176 -7.35 -12.76 -8.56
CA TYR A 176 -8.22 -12.84 -7.40
C TYR A 176 -9.59 -13.40 -7.79
N LYS A 177 -9.99 -14.47 -7.11
CA LYS A 177 -11.31 -15.10 -7.22
C LYS A 177 -12.26 -14.57 -6.15
N ASN A 178 -13.53 -14.95 -6.25
CA ASN A 178 -14.51 -14.72 -5.18
C ASN A 178 -14.32 -15.70 -4.02
N GLU A 179 -13.15 -15.68 -3.41
CA GLU A 179 -12.87 -16.44 -2.19
C GLU A 179 -13.04 -15.53 -0.97
N GLU A 180 -13.69 -16.05 0.07
CA GLU A 180 -13.70 -15.39 1.37
C GLU A 180 -12.26 -15.29 1.87
N GLN A 181 -11.80 -14.06 2.08
CA GLN A 181 -10.44 -13.82 2.55
C GLN A 181 -10.28 -14.44 3.95
N SER A 182 -9.56 -15.55 4.04
CA SER A 182 -9.25 -16.16 5.33
C SER A 182 -8.18 -15.33 6.03
N PHE A 183 -8.52 -14.77 7.19
CA PHE A 183 -7.53 -14.10 8.02
C PHE A 183 -6.56 -15.13 8.59
N SER A 184 -5.25 -14.82 8.54
CA SER A 184 -4.26 -15.66 9.20
C SER A 184 -4.56 -15.75 10.70
N ALA A 185 -4.26 -16.88 11.32
CA ALA A 185 -4.45 -17.06 12.77
C ALA A 185 -3.74 -15.98 13.60
N LEU A 186 -2.60 -15.48 13.11
CA LEU A 186 -1.87 -14.37 13.72
C LEU A 186 -2.69 -13.08 13.69
N THR A 187 -3.28 -12.74 12.54
CA THR A 187 -4.12 -11.55 12.38
C THR A 187 -5.33 -11.59 13.31
N ILE A 188 -6.02 -12.73 13.37
CA ILE A 188 -7.17 -12.91 14.26
C ILE A 188 -6.74 -12.73 15.72
N THR A 189 -5.62 -13.35 16.13
CA THR A 189 -5.10 -13.25 17.50
C THR A 189 -4.75 -11.80 17.86
N ALA A 190 -4.10 -11.06 16.96
CA ALA A 190 -3.76 -9.67 17.17
C ALA A 190 -5.00 -8.78 17.31
N ILE A 191 -6.01 -8.97 16.44
CA ILE A 191 -7.28 -8.24 16.51
C ILE A 191 -7.97 -8.47 17.85
N VAL A 192 -8.05 -9.72 18.31
CA VAL A 192 -8.67 -10.07 19.60
C VAL A 192 -7.90 -9.42 20.76
N LEU A 193 -6.58 -9.51 20.77
CA LEU A 193 -5.75 -8.94 21.84
C LEU A 193 -5.88 -7.42 21.91
N PHE A 194 -5.76 -6.71 20.78
CA PHE A 194 -5.88 -5.25 20.76
C PHE A 194 -7.31 -4.80 21.07
N SER A 195 -8.33 -5.55 20.66
CA SER A 195 -9.72 -5.26 21.01
C SER A 195 -9.98 -5.42 22.50
N CYS A 196 -9.46 -6.48 23.13
CA CYS A 196 -9.56 -6.69 24.58
C CYS A 196 -8.85 -5.59 25.37
N TYR A 197 -7.63 -5.23 24.96
CA TYR A 197 -6.88 -4.15 25.60
C TYR A 197 -7.56 -2.78 25.41
N GLY A 198 -8.07 -2.50 24.20
CA GLY A 198 -8.84 -1.29 23.91
C GLY A 198 -10.11 -1.20 24.74
N ALA A 199 -10.88 -2.28 24.83
CA ALA A 199 -12.07 -2.34 25.69
C ALA A 199 -11.73 -2.12 27.16
N PHE A 200 -10.64 -2.70 27.65
CA PHE A 200 -10.13 -2.47 29.01
C PHE A 200 -9.81 -0.98 29.24
N LEU A 201 -9.09 -0.33 28.32
CA LEU A 201 -8.79 1.10 28.42
C LEU A 201 -10.05 1.97 28.39
N VAL A 202 -11.03 1.65 27.56
CA VAL A 202 -12.32 2.36 27.51
C VAL A 202 -13.06 2.22 28.84
N ILE A 203 -13.16 1.01 29.40
CA ILE A 203 -13.82 0.77 30.68
C ILE A 203 -13.14 1.57 31.80
N VAL A 204 -11.81 1.51 31.90
CA VAL A 204 -11.08 2.25 32.93
C VAL A 204 -11.26 3.76 32.76
N THR A 205 -11.26 4.26 31.53
CA THR A 205 -11.45 5.68 31.25
C THR A 205 -12.87 6.14 31.60
N LEU A 206 -13.89 5.35 31.29
CA LEU A 206 -15.28 5.63 31.68
C LEU A 206 -15.45 5.64 33.20
N LEU A 207 -14.87 4.67 33.91
CA LEU A 207 -14.88 4.65 35.38
C LEU A 207 -14.18 5.89 35.96
N HIS A 208 -13.06 6.30 35.36
CA HIS A 208 -12.36 7.52 35.75
C HIS A 208 -13.28 8.75 35.61
N LEU A 209 -13.95 8.90 34.47
CA LEU A 209 -14.86 10.03 34.21
C LEU A 209 -16.05 10.05 35.18
N VAL A 210 -16.64 8.89 35.48
CA VAL A 210 -17.73 8.77 36.46
C VAL A 210 -17.26 9.13 37.87
N LEU A 211 -16.06 8.73 38.28
CA LEU A 211 -15.52 9.09 39.59
C LEU A 211 -15.25 10.59 39.73
N ILE A 212 -14.78 11.24 38.66
CA ILE A 212 -14.67 12.71 38.60
C ILE A 212 -16.05 13.34 38.76
N TYR A 213 -17.05 12.89 37.99
CA TYR A 213 -18.40 13.46 38.02
C TYR A 213 -19.11 13.26 39.36
N THR A 214 -18.83 12.15 40.05
CA THR A 214 -19.40 11.82 41.37
C THR A 214 -18.59 12.36 42.54
N GLU A 215 -17.57 13.18 42.28
CA GLU A 215 -16.67 13.78 43.28
C GLU A 215 -16.04 12.75 44.24
N LYS A 216 -15.75 11.54 43.73
CA LYS A 216 -15.12 10.47 44.52
C LYS A 216 -13.61 10.45 44.30
N ALA A 217 -12.89 10.02 45.33
CA ALA A 217 -11.45 9.80 45.24
C ALA A 217 -11.13 8.73 44.18
N ILE A 218 -10.22 9.05 43.26
CA ILE A 218 -9.85 8.17 42.15
C ILE A 218 -8.82 7.14 42.65
N PRO A 219 -9.08 5.83 42.51
CA PRO A 219 -8.11 4.80 42.84
C PRO A 219 -6.85 4.91 41.98
N SER A 220 -5.69 4.63 42.58
CA SER A 220 -4.38 4.72 41.92
C SER A 220 -4.19 3.79 40.71
N PHE A 221 -5.00 2.73 40.60
CA PHE A 221 -5.04 1.84 39.43
C PHE A 221 -5.74 2.51 38.24
N ILE A 222 -6.89 3.16 38.48
CA ILE A 222 -7.69 3.82 37.44
C ILE A 222 -6.95 5.03 36.88
N ASP A 223 -6.17 5.75 37.70
CA ASP A 223 -5.38 6.88 37.23
C ASP A 223 -4.26 6.49 36.25
N ARG A 224 -3.65 5.30 36.42
CA ARG A 224 -2.53 4.84 35.57
C ARG A 224 -2.96 4.37 34.18
N PHE A 225 -4.13 3.73 34.10
CA PHE A 225 -4.63 3.14 32.86
C PHE A 225 -5.69 4.01 32.15
N SER A 226 -6.14 5.10 32.78
CA SER A 226 -7.09 6.02 32.16
C SER A 226 -6.44 6.83 31.04
N ALA A 227 -7.05 6.76 29.86
CA ALA A 227 -6.63 7.56 28.72
C ALA A 227 -6.77 9.06 29.00
N TYR A 228 -7.78 9.48 29.78
CA TYR A 228 -8.00 10.89 30.12
C TYR A 228 -6.84 11.48 30.94
N SER A 229 -6.43 10.80 32.01
CA SER A 229 -5.33 11.27 32.88
C SER A 229 -4.00 11.25 32.14
N ASN A 230 -3.72 10.18 31.39
CA ASN A 230 -2.50 10.08 30.60
C ASN A 230 -2.44 11.13 29.49
N LEU A 231 -3.55 11.39 28.78
CA LEU A 231 -3.59 12.43 27.76
C LEU A 231 -3.39 13.81 28.37
N MET A 232 -4.04 14.11 29.50
CA MET A 232 -3.86 15.38 30.21
C MET A 232 -2.41 15.57 30.67
N LYS A 233 -1.76 14.52 31.16
CA LYS A 233 -0.33 14.53 31.53
C LYS A 233 0.58 14.75 30.30
N ILE A 234 0.26 14.15 29.16
CA ILE A 234 1.00 14.32 27.90
C ILE A 234 0.83 15.73 27.32
N THR A 235 -0.37 16.30 27.41
CA THR A 235 -0.68 17.64 26.89
C THR A 235 -0.41 18.76 27.90
N ALA A 236 0.04 18.43 29.12
CA ALA A 236 0.35 19.42 30.12
C ALA A 236 1.58 20.24 29.70
N THR A 237 1.38 21.53 29.47
CA THR A 237 2.43 22.49 29.08
C THR A 237 3.04 23.21 30.30
N VAL A 238 2.55 22.92 31.50
CA VAL A 238 3.02 23.55 32.74
C VAL A 238 4.18 22.72 33.32
N PRO A 239 5.37 23.31 33.54
CA PRO A 239 6.51 22.58 34.10
C PRO A 239 6.19 22.09 35.52
N GLN A 240 6.37 20.78 35.76
CA GLN A 240 6.23 20.20 37.08
C GLN A 240 7.46 20.53 37.95
N ASN A 241 7.31 21.51 38.85
CA ASN A 241 8.22 21.87 39.94
C ASN A 241 9.71 22.14 39.63
N LYS A 242 10.16 23.32 40.04
CA LYS A 242 11.54 23.87 39.92
C LYS A 242 12.66 23.10 40.64
N SER A 243 12.45 21.85 41.09
CA SER A 243 13.41 21.14 41.96
C SER A 243 14.10 19.93 41.32
N LYS A 244 13.93 19.68 40.02
CA LYS A 244 14.67 18.62 39.32
C LYS A 244 15.40 19.19 38.12
N ALA A 245 16.61 19.72 38.35
CA ALA A 245 17.52 20.19 37.32
C ALA A 245 18.14 19.04 36.46
N GLU A 246 17.44 17.90 36.38
CA GLU A 246 17.99 16.61 35.95
C GLU A 246 17.15 15.95 34.83
N SER A 247 15.99 16.51 34.46
CA SER A 247 15.27 16.11 33.23
C SER A 247 15.50 17.17 32.15
N MET A 248 16.14 16.78 31.05
CA MET A 248 16.25 17.63 29.86
C MET A 248 14.88 17.69 29.15
N ASP A 249 13.95 18.47 29.71
CA ASP A 249 12.58 18.58 29.20
C ASP A 249 12.53 19.03 27.73
N CYS A 250 13.52 19.82 27.29
CA CYS A 250 13.68 20.21 25.89
C CYS A 250 13.94 19.01 24.97
N VAL A 251 14.69 18.00 25.41
CA VAL A 251 14.98 16.80 24.61
C VAL A 251 13.73 15.94 24.49
N ASN A 252 12.92 15.86 25.54
CA ASN A 252 11.62 15.19 25.49
C ASN A 252 10.67 15.89 24.48
N GLY A 253 10.69 17.22 24.42
CA GLY A 253 9.95 18.00 23.43
C GLY A 253 10.41 17.71 21.99
N ILE A 254 11.73 17.68 21.75
CA ILE A 254 12.29 17.35 20.42
C ILE A 254 11.89 15.93 20.01
N ARG A 255 11.96 14.95 20.93
CA ARG A 255 11.52 13.57 20.66
C ARG A 255 10.05 13.51 20.24
N ALA A 256 9.18 14.23 20.94
CA ALA A 256 7.75 14.27 20.59
C ALA A 256 7.51 14.85 19.20
N LEU A 257 8.19 15.96 18.86
CA LEU A 257 8.11 16.56 17.51
C LEU A 257 8.69 15.63 16.43
N SER A 258 9.80 14.94 16.72
CA SER A 258 10.38 13.95 15.81
C SER A 258 9.42 12.77 15.57
N MET A 259 8.77 12.24 16.62
CA MET A 259 7.76 11.19 16.47
C MET A 259 6.59 11.61 15.57
N ILE A 260 6.07 12.83 15.75
CA ILE A 260 5.00 13.37 14.90
C ILE A 260 5.47 13.46 13.44
N TRP A 261 6.69 13.94 13.22
CA TRP A 261 7.25 14.05 11.87
C TRP A 261 7.44 12.68 11.21
N ILE A 262 7.89 11.66 11.96
CA ILE A 262 8.02 10.28 11.48
C ILE A 262 6.66 9.71 11.08
N ILE A 263 5.60 9.96 11.86
CA ILE A 263 4.23 9.54 11.51
C ILE A 263 3.81 10.18 10.19
N VAL A 264 4.02 11.49 10.02
CA VAL A 264 3.70 12.19 8.77
C VAL A 264 4.49 11.61 7.59
N ASN A 265 5.77 11.29 7.77
CA ASN A 265 6.57 10.64 6.74
C ASN A 265 5.97 9.28 6.34
N HIS A 266 5.63 8.42 7.30
CA HIS A 266 5.05 7.11 6.99
C HIS A 266 3.68 7.20 6.31
N VAL A 267 2.85 8.18 6.67
CA VAL A 267 1.59 8.44 5.97
C VAL A 267 1.87 8.84 4.52
N HIS A 268 2.87 9.68 4.27
CA HIS A 268 3.30 10.00 2.90
C HIS A 268 3.79 8.75 2.17
N ASP A 269 4.69 7.97 2.75
CA ASP A 269 5.24 6.75 2.14
C ASP A 269 4.15 5.74 1.79
N ALA A 270 3.20 5.50 2.69
CA ALA A 270 2.04 4.65 2.43
C ALA A 270 1.19 5.20 1.28
N SER A 271 0.97 6.52 1.26
CA SER A 271 0.22 7.19 0.18
C SER A 271 0.89 7.03 -1.19
N LEU A 272 2.22 6.91 -1.24
CA LEU A 272 2.96 6.67 -2.49
C LEU A 272 2.76 5.27 -3.07
N GLY A 273 2.33 4.31 -2.26
CA GLY A 273 1.97 2.96 -2.69
C GLY A 273 0.55 2.83 -3.20
N HIS A 274 -0.32 3.84 -2.96
CA HIS A 274 -1.70 3.80 -3.39
C HIS A 274 -1.86 4.34 -4.81
N PRO A 275 -2.63 3.66 -5.68
CA PRO A 275 -2.86 4.06 -7.07
C PRO A 275 -3.90 5.20 -7.20
N THR A 276 -3.79 6.21 -6.34
CA THR A 276 -4.78 7.31 -6.21
C THR A 276 -4.24 8.65 -6.72
N THR A 277 -2.94 8.72 -7.04
CA THR A 277 -2.30 9.95 -7.51
C THR A 277 -1.43 9.68 -8.72
N ASN A 278 -1.45 10.63 -9.66
CA ASN A 278 -0.64 10.53 -10.87
C ASN A 278 0.84 10.73 -10.55
N VAL A 279 1.70 9.98 -11.24
CA VAL A 279 3.16 10.04 -11.04
C VAL A 279 3.72 11.44 -11.31
N ALA A 280 3.16 12.18 -12.28
CA ALA A 280 3.59 13.54 -12.60
C ALA A 280 3.31 14.50 -11.43
N MET A 281 2.08 14.50 -10.91
CA MET A 281 1.68 15.32 -9.76
C MET A 281 2.44 14.94 -8.49
N ARG A 282 2.67 13.64 -8.27
CA ARG A 282 3.50 13.15 -7.17
C ARG A 282 4.92 13.70 -7.26
N THR A 283 5.52 13.70 -8.45
CA THR A 283 6.87 14.23 -8.65
C THR A 283 6.93 15.72 -8.31
N GLU A 284 5.96 16.49 -8.81
CA GLU A 284 5.82 17.92 -8.47
C GLU A 284 5.67 18.15 -6.97
N TYR A 285 4.82 17.38 -6.29
CA TYR A 285 4.67 17.45 -4.83
C TYR A 285 5.99 17.18 -4.11
N THR A 286 6.72 16.12 -4.45
CA THR A 286 8.00 15.79 -3.81
C THR A 286 9.10 16.83 -4.03
N GLN A 287 8.97 17.67 -5.05
CA GLN A 287 9.87 18.79 -5.34
C GLN A 287 9.39 20.11 -4.73
N SER A 288 8.13 20.19 -4.32
CA SER A 288 7.60 21.35 -3.60
C SER A 288 8.24 21.50 -2.21
N TYR A 289 8.15 22.72 -1.67
CA TYR A 289 8.60 23.03 -0.31
C TYR A 289 8.03 22.04 0.73
N TYR A 290 6.73 21.74 0.64
CA TYR A 290 6.06 20.84 1.58
C TYR A 290 6.47 19.38 1.42
N GLY A 291 6.66 18.88 0.20
CA GLY A 291 7.11 17.51 -0.03
C GLY A 291 8.57 17.29 0.40
N VAL A 292 9.44 18.28 0.20
CA VAL A 292 10.81 18.21 0.74
C VAL A 292 10.78 18.22 2.27
N LEU A 293 9.98 19.08 2.89
CA LEU A 293 9.87 19.20 4.34
C LEU A 293 9.30 17.93 4.99
N PHE A 294 8.13 17.48 4.56
CA PHE A 294 7.40 16.42 5.28
C PHE A 294 7.83 15.01 4.89
N HIS A 295 8.30 14.79 3.66
CA HIS A 295 8.69 13.46 3.19
C HIS A 295 10.22 13.30 3.13
N ARG A 296 10.97 14.13 2.40
CA ARG A 296 12.45 13.93 2.30
C ARG A 296 13.18 14.17 3.62
N LEU A 297 12.85 15.25 4.33
CA LEU A 297 13.45 15.55 5.64
C LEU A 297 12.79 14.73 6.75
N GLY A 298 11.52 14.32 6.59
CA GLY A 298 10.81 13.47 7.53
C GLY A 298 11.50 12.13 7.76
N GLY A 299 12.00 11.48 6.71
CA GLY A 299 12.82 10.28 6.84
C GLY A 299 14.10 10.47 7.68
N LYS A 300 14.64 11.70 7.75
CA LYS A 300 15.80 12.04 8.59
C LYS A 300 15.45 12.35 10.04
N ALA A 301 14.18 12.53 10.36
CA ALA A 301 13.73 12.70 11.74
C ALA A 301 13.94 11.43 12.59
N VAL A 302 13.99 10.25 11.95
CA VAL A 302 14.32 8.96 12.60
C VAL A 302 15.73 9.01 13.20
N ASP A 303 16.71 9.55 12.47
CA ASP A 303 18.09 9.65 12.92
C ASP A 303 18.20 10.54 14.17
N ILE A 304 17.49 11.68 14.18
CA ILE A 304 17.41 12.59 15.33
C ILE A 304 16.76 11.89 16.52
N PHE A 305 15.65 11.18 16.29
CA PHE A 305 14.93 10.45 17.33
C PHE A 305 15.80 9.37 17.98
N LEU A 306 16.49 8.56 17.18
CA LEU A 306 17.37 7.49 17.68
C LEU A 306 18.63 8.05 18.36
N MET A 307 19.26 9.08 17.79
CA MET A 307 20.42 9.75 18.38
C MET A 307 20.09 10.31 19.76
N LEU A 308 18.99 11.07 19.89
CA LEU A 308 18.56 11.62 21.17
C LEU A 308 18.08 10.54 22.14
N SER A 309 17.59 9.41 21.62
CA SER A 309 17.24 8.23 22.44
C SER A 309 18.48 7.62 23.09
N GLY A 310 19.52 7.36 22.30
CA GLY A 310 20.79 6.79 22.79
C GLY A 310 21.62 7.74 23.66
N MET A 311 21.65 9.04 23.36
CA MET A 311 22.40 10.02 24.17
C MET A 311 21.92 10.14 25.61
N LEU A 312 20.62 9.95 25.85
CA LEU A 312 20.07 9.97 27.20
C LEU A 312 20.52 8.72 27.98
N ASP A 313 20.56 7.55 27.35
CA ASP A 313 21.05 6.33 28.01
C ASP A 313 22.52 6.47 28.44
N GLU A 314 23.37 7.11 27.63
CA GLU A 314 24.76 7.40 28.03
C GLU A 314 24.85 8.43 29.16
N HIS A 315 24.05 9.51 29.13
CA HIS A 315 24.04 10.49 30.21
C HIS A 315 23.58 9.88 31.54
N TRP A 316 22.57 9.00 31.52
CA TRP A 316 22.15 8.23 32.68
C TRP A 316 23.22 7.25 33.16
N VAL A 317 23.96 6.61 32.24
CA VAL A 317 25.07 5.72 32.59
C VAL A 317 26.24 6.48 33.23
N ASP A 318 26.55 7.68 32.75
CA ASP A 318 27.60 8.53 33.32
C ASP A 318 27.18 9.15 34.66
N GLU A 319 25.92 9.56 34.82
CA GLU A 319 25.34 10.01 36.10
C GLU A 319 25.35 8.87 37.13
N MET A 320 24.96 7.65 36.74
CA MET A 320 25.04 6.45 37.58
C MET A 320 26.49 6.09 37.95
N ARG A 321 27.45 6.24 37.02
CA ARG A 321 28.89 6.05 37.32
C ARG A 321 29.43 7.12 38.27
N CYS A 322 28.97 8.36 38.15
CA CYS A 322 29.37 9.47 39.01
C CYS A 322 28.85 9.28 40.44
N GLN A 323 27.56 8.94 40.60
CA GLN A 323 26.97 8.61 41.90
C GLN A 323 27.62 7.38 42.55
N SER A 324 27.93 6.34 41.76
CA SER A 324 28.64 5.15 42.26
C SER A 324 30.05 5.47 42.77
N ARG A 325 30.82 6.32 42.06
CA ARG A 325 32.15 6.77 42.51
C ARG A 325 32.08 7.66 43.74
N CYS A 326 31.08 8.54 43.85
CA CYS A 326 30.86 9.35 45.04
C CYS A 326 30.51 8.49 46.26
N LEU A 327 29.65 7.47 46.11
CA LEU A 327 29.32 6.51 47.18
C LEU A 327 30.54 5.71 47.65
N GLN A 328 31.42 5.28 46.72
CA GLN A 328 32.68 4.63 47.08
C GLN A 328 33.67 5.56 47.78
N MET A 329 33.69 6.84 47.43
CA MET A 329 34.56 7.85 48.07
C MET A 329 34.09 8.19 49.49
N VAL A 330 32.79 8.37 49.69
CA VAL A 330 32.18 8.61 51.01
C VAL A 330 32.32 7.38 51.92
N GLY A 331 32.19 6.17 51.36
CA GLY A 331 32.43 4.93 52.09
C GLY A 331 33.89 4.77 52.56
N LYS A 332 34.87 5.24 51.78
CA LYS A 332 36.28 5.26 52.19
C LYS A 332 36.54 6.25 53.32
N ILE A 333 36.00 7.47 53.22
CA ILE A 333 36.17 8.50 54.25
C ILE A 333 35.55 8.06 55.60
N LEU A 334 34.38 7.40 55.56
CA LEU A 334 33.74 6.87 56.77
C LEU A 334 34.46 5.67 57.39
N ILE A 335 35.21 4.89 56.61
CA ILE A 335 36.01 3.76 57.13
C ILE A 335 37.34 4.27 57.72
N ASP A 336 37.97 5.25 57.07
CA ASP A 336 39.22 5.85 57.55
C ASP A 336 39.02 6.64 58.86
N ASP A 337 37.84 7.23 59.09
CA ASP A 337 37.48 7.89 60.36
C ASP A 337 37.20 6.91 61.52
N ILE A 338 36.91 5.63 61.23
CA ILE A 338 36.67 4.59 62.24
C ILE A 338 37.99 3.93 62.69
N GLU A 339 39.04 3.93 61.87
CA GLU A 339 40.37 3.42 62.24
C GLU A 339 41.26 4.44 62.97
N LEU A 340 40.80 5.69 63.13
CA LEU A 340 41.53 6.79 63.79
C LEU A 340 41.05 7.13 65.22
N ASN A 341 40.17 6.29 65.80
CA ASN A 341 39.76 6.31 67.21
C ASN A 341 39.98 4.92 67.83
#